data_AF-A0A9X4KRH7-F1
#
_entry.id   AF-A0A9X4KRH7-F1
#
_cell.length_a   1.000
_cell.length_b   1.000
_cell.length_c   1.000
_cell.angle_alpha   90.00
_cell.angle_beta   90.00
_cell.angle_gamma   90.00
#
_symmetry.space_group_name_H-M   'P 1'
#
loop_
_entity.id
_entity.type
_entity.pdbx_description
1 polymer ?
#
loop_
_entity_poly.entity_id
_entity_poly.type
_entity_poly.pdbx_seq_one_letter_code
_entity_poly.pdbx_strand_id
1 'polypeptide(L)'
;MTYSRENMTFTGRNLEEAIKCAMEAMNVDKDQMELEVVDRGNEGFWGMLAKPSVIRVSLKANPGIVADEAAAEAEWNISDLADDLRLPLKAELRDVAVQADEPEQAGKVWIENGTIRCKDAPDRFPLVGPGQDVRLFVNGERVQQAVMVSEKDVLEAELEQEAEEPSWELRVSPDKMAATLSVVPGFRIERFLKDKPPSDFLLVEMDEVKKTDRRRLRGCPE
;
A
#
# COMPACT_ATOMS: atom_id res chain seq x y z
N MET A 1 19.28 -26.30 -14.37
CA MET A 1 17.96 -26.42 -13.70
C MET A 1 17.90 -25.33 -12.64
N THR A 2 17.16 -24.25 -12.90
CA THR A 2 17.10 -23.10 -12.00
C THR A 2 15.83 -23.23 -11.17
N TYR A 3 15.98 -23.62 -9.91
CA TYR A 3 14.85 -23.67 -8.98
C TYR A 3 14.47 -22.23 -8.61
N SER A 4 13.28 -21.79 -9.02
CA SER A 4 12.63 -20.63 -8.43
C SER A 4 12.44 -20.91 -6.94
N ARG A 5 13.08 -20.13 -6.07
CA ARG A 5 12.74 -20.15 -4.65
C ARG A 5 11.35 -19.53 -4.52
N GLU A 6 10.34 -20.33 -4.22
CA GLU A 6 9.03 -19.82 -3.82
C GLU A 6 9.20 -19.06 -2.50
N ASN A 7 8.91 -17.76 -2.53
CA ASN A 7 8.90 -16.90 -1.36
C ASN A 7 7.44 -16.57 -1.02
N MET A 8 7.01 -16.96 0.19
CA MET A 8 5.63 -16.78 0.64
C MET A 8 5.63 -15.84 1.84
N THR A 9 4.77 -14.82 1.81
CA THR A 9 4.68 -13.80 2.86
C THR A 9 3.54 -14.11 3.82
N PHE A 10 3.82 -14.01 5.12
CA PHE A 10 2.88 -14.28 6.20
C PHE A 10 2.76 -13.08 7.13
N THR A 11 1.54 -12.78 7.56
CA THR A 11 1.23 -11.68 8.46
C THR A 11 0.68 -12.21 9.78
N GLY A 12 1.01 -11.54 10.88
CA GLY A 12 0.55 -11.89 12.23
C GLY A 12 0.55 -10.66 13.14
N ARG A 13 -0.16 -10.69 14.27
CA ARG A 13 -0.21 -9.54 15.21
C ARG A 13 1.15 -9.28 15.84
N ASN A 14 1.98 -10.32 15.96
CA ASN A 14 3.37 -10.25 16.35
C ASN A 14 4.22 -11.28 15.58
N LEU A 15 5.54 -11.12 15.67
CA LEU A 15 6.50 -11.91 14.91
C LEU A 15 6.30 -13.43 15.12
N GLU A 16 5.94 -13.83 16.34
CA GLU A 16 5.69 -15.24 16.67
C GLU A 16 4.42 -15.78 16.01
N GLU A 17 3.34 -15.00 15.96
CA GLU A 17 2.10 -15.38 15.28
C GLU A 17 2.31 -15.48 13.78
N ALA A 18 3.08 -14.56 13.18
CA ALA A 18 3.41 -14.62 11.76
C ALA A 18 4.23 -15.89 11.42
N ILE A 19 5.19 -16.27 12.29
CA ILE A 19 5.99 -17.50 12.13
C ILE A 19 5.10 -18.73 12.27
N LYS A 20 4.20 -18.75 13.25
CA LYS A 20 3.28 -19.86 13.46
C LYS A 20 2.34 -20.06 12.26
N CYS A 21 1.78 -18.98 11.72
CA CYS A 21 0.95 -19.04 10.51
C CYS A 21 1.73 -19.58 9.31
N ALA A 22 3.02 -19.22 9.18
CA ALA A 22 3.89 -19.75 8.13
C ALA A 22 4.15 -21.26 8.29
N MET A 23 4.36 -21.73 9.53
CA MET A 23 4.55 -23.15 9.84
C MET A 23 3.32 -23.99 9.56
N GLU A 24 2.13 -23.50 9.93
CA GLU A 24 0.87 -24.20 9.67
C GLU A 24 0.54 -24.26 8.17
N ALA A 25 0.79 -23.17 7.44
CA ALA A 25 0.49 -23.09 6.02
C ALA A 25 1.43 -23.92 5.14
N MET A 26 2.70 -24.05 5.53
CA MET A 26 3.69 -24.80 4.77
C MET A 26 3.98 -26.21 5.33
N ASN A 27 3.40 -26.54 6.50
CA ASN A 27 3.56 -27.84 7.17
C ASN A 27 5.03 -28.29 7.30
N VAL A 28 5.89 -27.34 7.66
CA VAL A 28 7.35 -27.50 7.78
C VAL A 28 7.85 -26.83 9.06
N ASP A 29 8.97 -27.31 9.58
CA ASP A 29 9.55 -26.81 10.83
C ASP A 29 10.36 -25.52 10.62
N LYS A 30 10.51 -24.73 11.70
CA LYS A 30 11.21 -23.43 11.70
C LYS A 30 12.64 -23.51 11.16
N ASP A 31 13.30 -24.65 11.35
CA ASP A 31 14.68 -24.87 10.92
C ASP A 31 14.83 -25.10 9.40
N GLN A 32 13.73 -25.44 8.72
CA GLN A 32 13.67 -25.66 7.27
C GLN A 32 13.31 -24.38 6.49
N MET A 33 13.18 -23.26 7.20
CA MET A 33 12.72 -22.00 6.64
C MET A 33 13.80 -20.92 6.76
N GLU A 34 13.98 -20.17 5.67
CA GLU A 34 14.69 -18.90 5.65
C GLU A 34 13.66 -17.79 5.92
N LEU A 35 13.74 -17.25 7.14
CA LEU A 35 12.86 -16.21 7.65
C LEU A 35 13.51 -14.85 7.42
N GLU A 36 12.83 -14.00 6.65
CA GLU A 36 13.21 -12.61 6.47
C GLU A 36 12.11 -11.72 7.06
N VAL A 37 12.49 -10.95 8.07
CA VAL A 37 11.55 -10.08 8.77
C VAL A 37 11.43 -8.78 7.99
N VAL A 38 10.32 -8.63 7.26
CA VAL A 38 10.02 -7.44 6.45
C VAL A 38 9.58 -6.30 7.35
N ASP A 39 8.70 -6.59 8.30
CA ASP A 39 8.26 -5.64 9.33
C ASP A 39 8.06 -6.39 10.65
N ARG A 40 8.67 -5.90 11.74
CA ARG A 40 8.54 -6.51 13.07
C ARG A 40 7.18 -6.24 13.69
N GLY A 41 6.41 -5.29 13.17
CA GLY A 41 5.22 -4.80 13.85
C GLY A 41 5.59 -4.14 15.19
N ASN A 42 4.59 -3.62 15.89
CA ASN A 42 4.79 -3.11 17.25
C ASN A 42 3.63 -3.55 18.15
N GLU A 43 3.96 -4.17 19.28
CA GLU A 43 2.99 -4.54 20.31
C GLU A 43 2.58 -3.28 21.07
N GLY A 44 1.47 -2.67 20.66
CA GLY A 44 0.90 -1.51 21.35
C GLY A 44 0.39 -1.91 22.73
N PHE A 45 0.94 -1.32 23.79
CA PHE A 45 0.41 -1.42 25.15
C PHE A 45 -0.28 -0.08 25.49
N TRP A 46 -1.53 -0.13 26.00
CA TRP A 46 -2.38 1.03 26.35
C TRP A 46 -3.00 1.83 25.19
N GLY A 47 -3.77 1.17 24.32
CA GLY A 47 -4.73 1.86 23.44
C GLY A 47 -4.15 2.56 22.21
N MET A 48 -2.89 2.30 21.87
CA MET A 48 -2.31 2.72 20.59
C MET A 48 -2.23 1.55 19.60
N LEU A 49 -2.49 1.90 18.34
CA LEU A 49 -2.59 1.06 17.15
C LEU A 49 -1.43 0.06 17.04
N ALA A 50 -1.70 -1.23 17.28
CA ALA A 50 -0.74 -2.30 17.07
C ALA A 50 -0.54 -2.51 15.56
N LYS A 51 0.71 -2.36 15.08
CA LYS A 51 1.06 -2.64 13.68
C LYS A 51 1.37 -4.13 13.56
N PRO A 52 0.73 -4.87 12.64
CA PRO A 52 1.00 -6.29 12.46
C PRO A 52 2.43 -6.50 11.96
N SER A 53 3.03 -7.63 12.33
CA SER A 53 4.32 -8.06 11.82
C SER A 53 4.15 -8.82 10.51
N VAL A 54 5.08 -8.63 9.58
CA VAL A 54 5.11 -9.29 8.29
C VAL A 54 6.45 -9.98 8.12
N ILE A 55 6.40 -11.27 7.82
CA ILE A 55 7.58 -12.07 7.52
C ILE A 55 7.48 -12.63 6.11
N ARG A 56 8.62 -12.68 5.44
CA ARG A 56 8.81 -13.39 4.19
C ARG A 56 9.51 -14.70 4.51
N VAL A 57 8.96 -15.80 4.04
CA VAL A 57 9.46 -17.13 4.31
C VAL A 57 9.77 -17.82 3.00
N SER A 58 10.95 -18.41 2.91
CA SER A 58 11.32 -19.30 1.80
C SER A 58 11.91 -20.59 2.36
N LEU A 59 11.79 -21.70 1.65
CA LEU A 59 12.34 -22.98 2.12
C LEU A 59 13.86 -22.98 1.96
N LYS A 60 14.60 -23.28 3.04
CA LYS A 60 16.02 -23.62 2.93
C LYS A 60 16.09 -25.00 2.31
N ALA A 61 16.47 -25.06 1.05
CA ALA A 61 16.91 -26.31 0.44
C ALA A 61 18.14 -26.79 1.21
N ASN A 62 17.95 -27.67 2.20
CA ASN A 62 19.08 -28.27 2.89
C ASN A 62 19.60 -29.43 2.04
N PRO A 63 20.88 -29.43 1.66
CA PRO A 63 21.50 -30.44 0.82
C PRO A 63 21.68 -31.71 1.66
N GLY A 64 20.75 -32.64 1.50
CA GLY A 64 20.70 -33.88 2.26
C GLY A 64 20.34 -35.08 1.40
N ILE A 65 20.77 -35.12 0.14
CA ILE A 65 20.84 -36.35 -0.66
C ILE A 65 22.21 -36.36 -1.35
N VAL A 66 23.06 -37.27 -0.88
CA VAL A 66 24.29 -37.69 -1.56
C VAL A 66 23.93 -38.58 -2.74
N ALA A 67 24.45 -38.22 -3.93
CA ALA A 67 24.65 -38.98 -5.18
C ALA A 67 24.42 -38.00 -6.35
N ASP A 68 25.26 -37.80 -7.34
CA ASP A 68 26.53 -38.40 -7.78
C ASP A 68 27.09 -37.41 -8.85
N GLU A 69 28.37 -37.55 -9.19
CA GLU A 69 29.14 -36.70 -10.10
C GLU A 69 28.61 -36.69 -11.56
N ALA A 70 28.76 -35.57 -12.29
CA ALA A 70 29.32 -35.47 -13.66
C ALA A 70 28.67 -34.41 -14.60
N ALA A 71 29.56 -33.77 -15.38
CA ALA A 71 29.38 -32.94 -16.58
C ALA A 71 29.09 -31.44 -16.37
N ALA A 72 30.11 -30.58 -16.39
CA ALA A 72 30.79 -29.99 -17.58
C ALA A 72 30.22 -28.59 -17.88
N GLU A 73 30.92 -27.54 -17.43
CA GLU A 73 31.85 -26.72 -18.25
C GLU A 73 31.17 -25.93 -19.37
N ALA A 74 31.11 -24.60 -19.20
CA ALA A 74 31.24 -23.62 -20.28
C ALA A 74 31.45 -22.22 -19.67
N GLU A 75 32.70 -21.93 -19.33
CA GLU A 75 33.19 -20.57 -19.13
C GLU A 75 33.30 -19.88 -20.50
N TRP A 76 32.61 -18.76 -20.70
CA TRP A 76 32.82 -17.89 -21.86
C TRP A 76 33.56 -16.63 -21.41
N ASN A 77 34.87 -16.60 -21.70
CA ASN A 77 35.74 -15.44 -21.57
C ASN A 77 35.31 -14.34 -22.57
N ILE A 78 34.73 -13.24 -22.09
CA ILE A 78 34.45 -12.03 -22.88
C ILE A 78 35.46 -10.95 -22.50
N SER A 79 36.75 -11.20 -22.74
CA SER A 79 37.80 -10.19 -22.56
C SER A 79 38.30 -9.55 -23.86
N ASP A 80 37.85 -10.00 -25.03
CA ASP A 80 38.48 -9.64 -26.32
C ASP A 80 37.55 -8.97 -27.34
N LEU A 81 36.60 -8.13 -26.91
CA LEU A 81 35.83 -7.31 -27.86
C LEU A 81 35.52 -5.90 -27.34
N ALA A 82 36.57 -5.13 -27.04
CA ALA A 82 36.44 -3.74 -26.58
C ALA A 82 37.05 -2.67 -27.52
N ASP A 83 37.54 -3.04 -28.71
CA ASP A 83 38.35 -2.11 -29.51
C ASP A 83 37.73 -1.57 -30.81
N ASP A 84 36.45 -1.84 -31.15
CA ASP A 84 35.95 -1.46 -32.50
C ASP A 84 34.58 -0.79 -32.64
N LEU A 85 34.02 -0.19 -31.58
CA LEU A 85 32.84 0.71 -31.72
C LEU A 85 33.09 2.09 -31.12
N ARG A 86 34.06 2.79 -31.70
CA ARG A 86 34.30 4.23 -31.50
C ARG A 86 33.42 5.05 -32.44
N LEU A 87 32.20 5.41 -32.01
CA LEU A 87 31.36 6.39 -32.73
C LEU A 87 31.44 7.77 -32.06
N PRO A 88 31.90 8.83 -32.77
CA PRO A 88 32.00 10.18 -32.21
C PRO A 88 30.69 10.97 -32.35
N LEU A 89 30.14 11.34 -31.19
CA LEU A 89 29.67 12.68 -30.78
C LEU A 89 28.79 13.57 -31.71
N LYS A 90 27.65 14.00 -31.12
CA LYS A 90 26.88 15.26 -31.28
C LYS A 90 26.37 15.66 -32.67
N ALA A 91 25.05 15.67 -32.82
CA ALA A 91 24.27 16.91 -32.98
C ALA A 91 22.76 16.60 -33.08
N GLU A 92 21.99 17.18 -32.15
CA GLU A 92 20.69 17.82 -32.38
C GLU A 92 19.60 17.03 -33.14
N LEU A 93 18.82 16.21 -32.41
CA LEU A 93 17.39 16.07 -32.68
C LEU A 93 16.61 16.28 -31.39
N ARG A 94 15.78 17.32 -31.45
CA ARG A 94 14.96 17.94 -30.42
C ARG A 94 13.81 17.06 -29.94
N ASP A 95 13.43 17.31 -28.69
CA ASP A 95 12.09 17.17 -28.11
C ASP A 95 11.45 15.78 -28.05
N VAL A 96 11.97 14.93 -27.17
CA VAL A 96 11.09 14.15 -26.28
C VAL A 96 11.71 14.15 -24.89
N ALA A 97 11.16 14.95 -23.99
CA ALA A 97 11.40 14.82 -22.57
C ALA A 97 10.81 13.49 -22.10
N VAL A 98 11.56 12.40 -22.30
CA VAL A 98 11.36 11.18 -21.55
C VAL A 98 11.89 11.51 -20.16
N GLN A 99 10.97 11.80 -19.23
CA GLN A 99 11.33 11.79 -17.82
C GLN A 99 11.91 10.41 -17.57
N ALA A 100 13.21 10.38 -17.29
CA ALA A 100 13.86 9.21 -16.77
C ALA A 100 13.21 8.94 -15.42
N ASP A 101 12.20 8.06 -15.41
CA ASP A 101 11.70 7.53 -14.17
C ASP A 101 12.88 6.92 -13.43
N GLU A 102 13.16 7.46 -12.25
CA GLU A 102 14.28 7.04 -11.45
C GLU A 102 14.19 5.53 -11.16
N PRO A 103 15.30 4.78 -11.25
CA PRO A 103 15.34 3.34 -10.90
C PRO A 103 14.97 3.06 -9.43
N GLU A 104 14.73 4.10 -8.63
CA GLU A 104 14.42 4.01 -7.20
C GLU A 104 12.96 3.60 -6.91
N GLN A 105 12.04 3.77 -7.87
CA GLN A 105 10.62 3.40 -7.71
C GLN A 105 10.27 1.99 -8.22
N ALA A 106 11.23 1.28 -8.82
CA ALA A 106 11.01 -0.06 -9.36
C ALA A 106 10.64 -1.06 -8.24
N GLY A 107 9.50 -1.73 -8.38
CA GLY A 107 9.02 -2.71 -7.41
C GLY A 107 8.37 -2.13 -6.16
N LYS A 108 7.85 -0.90 -6.24
CA LYS A 108 7.29 -0.15 -5.11
C LYS A 108 5.85 0.27 -5.34
N VAL A 109 5.17 0.54 -4.24
CA VAL A 109 3.81 1.07 -4.19
C VAL A 109 3.74 2.29 -3.27
N TRP A 110 2.97 3.29 -3.68
CA TRP A 110 2.85 4.57 -2.96
C TRP A 110 1.49 5.22 -3.16
N ILE A 111 1.22 6.27 -2.38
CA ILE A 111 0.02 7.11 -2.52
C ILE A 111 0.51 8.52 -2.82
N GLU A 112 0.12 9.04 -3.97
CA GLU A 112 0.44 10.39 -4.41
C GLU A 112 -0.83 11.10 -4.86
N ASN A 113 -1.10 12.27 -4.28
CA ASN A 113 -2.32 13.04 -4.51
C ASN A 113 -3.59 12.20 -4.30
N GLY A 114 -3.59 11.36 -3.27
CA GLY A 114 -4.70 10.45 -2.95
C GLY A 114 -4.95 9.34 -3.98
N THR A 115 -4.02 9.08 -4.89
CA THR A 115 -4.09 7.97 -5.85
C THR A 115 -3.04 6.92 -5.52
N ILE A 116 -3.44 5.65 -5.49
CA ILE A 116 -2.52 4.53 -5.28
C ILE A 116 -1.76 4.27 -6.59
N ARG A 117 -0.43 4.24 -6.54
CA ARG A 117 0.47 4.02 -7.67
C ARG A 117 1.38 2.83 -7.39
N CYS A 118 1.58 1.99 -8.39
CA CYS A 118 2.43 0.82 -8.32
C CYS A 118 3.36 0.78 -9.54
N LYS A 119 4.60 0.34 -9.34
CA LYS A 119 5.56 0.13 -10.42
C LYS A 119 6.22 -1.23 -10.26
N ASP A 120 6.19 -2.03 -11.32
CA ASP A 120 6.68 -3.41 -11.28
C ASP A 120 8.21 -3.50 -11.31
N ALA A 121 8.75 -4.60 -10.76
CA ALA A 121 10.12 -5.05 -11.03
C ALA A 121 10.18 -6.59 -11.08
N PRO A 122 11.15 -7.17 -11.82
CA PRO A 122 11.21 -8.62 -12.08
C PRO A 122 11.31 -9.51 -10.82
N ASP A 123 11.79 -8.97 -9.71
CA ASP A 123 12.09 -9.67 -8.46
C ASP A 123 11.51 -8.95 -7.22
N ARG A 124 10.58 -8.02 -7.42
CA ARG A 124 9.98 -7.20 -6.37
C ARG A 124 8.47 -7.27 -6.45
N PHE A 125 7.86 -7.52 -5.30
CA PHE A 125 6.43 -7.76 -5.19
C PHE A 125 5.85 -6.83 -4.13
N PRO A 126 5.39 -5.62 -4.52
CA PRO A 126 4.84 -4.68 -3.57
C PRO A 126 3.54 -5.22 -2.95
N LEU A 127 3.35 -4.90 -1.67
CA LEU A 127 2.19 -5.32 -0.89
C LEU A 127 1.32 -4.11 -0.53
N VAL A 128 0.02 -4.21 -0.75
CA VAL A 128 -0.96 -3.19 -0.35
C VAL A 128 -2.02 -3.78 0.56
N GLY A 129 -2.26 -3.15 1.70
CA GLY A 129 -3.32 -3.54 2.62
C GLY A 129 -4.26 -2.39 2.96
N PRO A 130 -5.54 -2.66 3.26
CA PRO A 130 -6.45 -1.64 3.76
C PRO A 130 -6.06 -1.21 5.17
N GLY A 131 -6.00 0.09 5.41
CA GLY A 131 -5.98 0.66 6.76
C GLY A 131 -7.37 0.71 7.37
N GLN A 132 -7.44 1.26 8.58
CA GLN A 132 -8.70 1.38 9.31
C GLN A 132 -9.69 2.26 8.53
N ASP A 133 -10.94 1.81 8.44
CA ASP A 133 -12.05 2.52 7.79
C ASP A 133 -11.85 2.84 6.28
N VAL A 134 -10.89 2.16 5.63
CA VAL A 134 -10.70 2.21 4.18
C VAL A 134 -11.19 0.92 3.52
N ARG A 135 -12.05 1.05 2.50
CA ARG A 135 -12.45 -0.07 1.66
C ARG A 135 -11.54 -0.13 0.43
N LEU A 136 -10.55 -1.01 0.48
CA LEU A 136 -9.63 -1.23 -0.63
C LEU A 136 -10.13 -2.36 -1.53
N PHE A 137 -10.04 -2.14 -2.84
CA PHE A 137 -10.35 -3.09 -3.89
C PHE A 137 -9.14 -3.29 -4.78
N VAL A 138 -8.83 -4.54 -5.08
CA VAL A 138 -7.78 -4.94 -6.04
C VAL A 138 -8.47 -5.73 -7.13
N ASN A 139 -8.42 -5.25 -8.37
CA ASN A 139 -9.12 -5.84 -9.52
C ASN A 139 -10.64 -6.03 -9.28
N GLY A 140 -11.25 -5.12 -8.51
CA GLY A 140 -12.67 -5.16 -8.13
C GLY A 140 -12.99 -6.08 -6.94
N GLU A 141 -12.03 -6.83 -6.41
CA GLU A 141 -12.22 -7.65 -5.22
C GLU A 141 -11.86 -6.87 -3.96
N ARG A 142 -12.79 -6.83 -2.99
CA ARG A 142 -12.55 -6.18 -1.70
C ARG A 142 -11.52 -6.97 -0.89
N VAL A 143 -10.40 -6.35 -0.60
CA VAL A 143 -9.36 -6.94 0.24
C VAL A 143 -9.53 -6.47 1.69
N GLN A 144 -9.31 -7.36 2.64
CA GLN A 144 -9.32 -7.06 4.08
C GLN A 144 -7.94 -7.18 4.72
N GLN A 145 -6.98 -7.70 3.95
CA GLN A 145 -5.60 -7.96 4.39
C GLN A 145 -4.64 -7.46 3.30
N ALA A 146 -3.35 -7.47 3.61
CA ALA A 146 -2.33 -7.10 2.64
C ALA A 146 -2.27 -8.13 1.50
N VAL A 147 -2.38 -7.64 0.27
CA VAL A 147 -2.32 -8.45 -0.96
C VAL A 147 -1.16 -7.97 -1.81
N MET A 148 -0.53 -8.91 -2.50
CA MET A 148 0.51 -8.64 -3.49
C MET A 148 -0.11 -8.03 -4.74
N VAL A 149 0.45 -6.91 -5.18
CA VAL A 149 -0.06 -6.16 -6.33
C VAL A 149 1.04 -5.95 -7.36
N SER A 150 0.61 -5.68 -8.59
CA SER A 150 1.43 -5.37 -9.75
C SER A 150 0.89 -4.12 -10.44
N GLU A 151 1.68 -3.53 -11.34
CA GLU A 151 1.33 -2.37 -12.17
C GLU A 151 0.13 -2.65 -13.09
N LYS A 152 -0.17 -3.92 -13.35
CA LYS A 152 -1.34 -4.35 -14.13
C LYS A 152 -2.62 -4.39 -13.31
N ASP A 153 -2.52 -4.36 -11.98
CA ASP A 153 -3.67 -4.46 -11.11
C ASP A 153 -4.37 -3.10 -10.96
N VAL A 154 -5.70 -3.14 -10.92
CA VAL A 154 -6.52 -1.95 -10.69
C VAL A 154 -6.74 -1.79 -9.19
N LEU A 155 -6.13 -0.76 -8.61
CA LEU A 155 -6.19 -0.46 -7.18
C LEU A 155 -7.16 0.70 -6.92
N GLU A 156 -8.26 0.42 -6.22
CA GLU A 156 -9.30 1.41 -5.92
C GLU A 156 -9.58 1.46 -4.41
N ALA A 157 -9.67 2.67 -3.86
CA ALA A 157 -10.11 2.87 -2.48
C ALA A 157 -11.44 3.62 -2.47
N GLU A 158 -12.45 3.02 -1.85
CA GLU A 158 -13.74 3.66 -1.62
C GLU A 158 -13.75 4.31 -0.23
N LEU A 159 -14.01 5.60 -0.19
CA LEU A 159 -14.12 6.40 1.03
C LEU A 159 -15.53 6.96 1.13
N GLU A 160 -16.20 6.70 2.24
CA GLU A 160 -17.54 7.25 2.48
C GLU A 160 -17.45 8.76 2.72
N GLN A 161 -18.31 9.56 2.08
CA GLN A 161 -18.48 10.98 2.42
C GLN A 161 -19.73 11.16 3.26
N GLU A 162 -19.64 11.96 4.31
CA GLU A 162 -20.76 12.20 5.23
C GLU A 162 -21.16 13.67 5.19
N ALA A 163 -22.47 13.96 5.13
CA ALA A 163 -22.97 15.32 5.21
C ALA A 163 -24.29 15.37 5.96
N GLU A 164 -24.41 16.33 6.87
CA GLU A 164 -25.64 16.67 7.56
C GLU A 164 -26.08 18.08 7.17
N GLU A 165 -27.36 18.22 6.78
CA GLU A 165 -27.92 19.51 6.42
C GLU A 165 -28.23 20.37 7.68
N PRO A 166 -28.07 21.70 7.59
CA PRO A 166 -28.44 22.58 8.69
C PRO A 166 -29.95 22.52 8.95
N SER A 167 -30.32 22.46 10.24
CA SER A 167 -31.73 22.54 10.65
C SER A 167 -31.96 23.73 11.56
N TRP A 168 -33.16 24.31 11.51
CA TRP A 168 -33.54 25.41 12.38
C TRP A 168 -35.02 25.34 12.74
N GLU A 169 -35.35 25.90 13.90
CA GLU A 169 -36.71 26.01 14.42
C GLU A 169 -36.93 27.39 15.04
N LEU A 170 -38.00 28.08 14.64
CA LEU A 170 -38.43 29.34 15.25
C LEU A 170 -39.66 29.09 16.12
N ARG A 171 -39.56 29.39 17.42
CA ARG A 171 -40.67 29.32 18.37
C ARG A 171 -41.03 30.72 18.83
N VAL A 172 -42.27 31.13 18.62
CA VAL A 172 -42.78 32.42 19.11
C VAL A 172 -43.63 32.17 20.35
N SER A 173 -43.46 32.99 21.39
CA SER A 173 -44.25 32.89 22.61
C SER A 173 -45.73 33.25 22.34
N PRO A 174 -46.69 32.68 23.09
CA PRO A 174 -48.11 32.96 22.88
C PRO A 174 -48.49 34.44 23.02
N ASP A 175 -47.78 35.17 23.89
CA ASP A 175 -47.94 36.62 24.10
C ASP A 175 -47.26 37.47 23.02
N LYS A 176 -46.55 36.83 22.07
CA LYS A 176 -45.76 37.44 21.00
C LYS A 176 -44.64 38.38 21.46
N MET A 177 -44.26 38.31 22.73
CA MET A 177 -43.21 39.16 23.31
C MET A 177 -41.81 38.54 23.22
N ALA A 178 -41.71 37.25 22.90
CA ALA A 178 -40.44 36.54 22.75
C ALA A 178 -40.47 35.60 21.54
N ALA A 179 -39.31 35.45 20.91
CA ALA A 179 -39.08 34.42 19.91
C ALA A 179 -37.73 33.74 20.17
N THR A 180 -37.69 32.42 20.04
CA THR A 180 -36.48 31.61 20.16
C THR A 180 -36.19 30.99 18.79
N LEU A 181 -35.01 31.29 18.25
CA LEU A 181 -34.48 30.65 17.06
C LEU A 181 -33.43 29.62 17.48
N SER A 182 -33.71 28.34 17.26
CA SER A 182 -32.77 27.24 17.44
C SER A 182 -32.14 26.91 16.10
N VAL A 183 -30.81 26.97 15.98
CA VAL A 183 -30.08 26.62 14.74
C VAL A 183 -29.08 25.52 15.06
N VAL A 184 -29.18 24.40 14.33
CA VAL A 184 -28.16 23.35 14.29
C VAL A 184 -27.43 23.48 12.96
N PRO A 185 -26.15 23.88 12.96
CA PRO A 185 -25.38 23.99 11.73
C PRO A 185 -25.11 22.61 11.13
N GLY A 186 -25.26 22.51 9.82
CA GLY A 186 -24.86 21.32 9.07
C GLY A 186 -23.34 21.17 9.01
N PHE A 187 -22.88 19.98 8.63
CA PHE A 187 -21.47 19.72 8.39
C PHE A 187 -21.26 18.79 7.20
N ARG A 188 -20.05 18.81 6.66
CA ARG A 188 -19.57 17.85 5.67
C ARG A 188 -18.25 17.25 6.16
N ILE A 189 -18.13 15.93 6.13
CA ILE A 189 -16.88 15.20 6.36
C ILE A 189 -16.36 14.78 4.99
N GLU A 190 -15.21 15.32 4.63
CA GLU A 190 -14.47 14.92 3.43
C GLU A 190 -13.34 13.99 3.87
N ARG A 191 -13.31 12.78 3.33
CA ARG A 191 -12.27 11.78 3.59
C ARG A 191 -11.38 11.65 2.35
N PHE A 192 -10.06 11.58 2.54
CA PHE A 192 -9.09 11.43 1.46
C PHE A 192 -7.95 10.49 1.87
N LEU A 193 -7.35 9.81 0.91
CA LEU A 193 -6.20 8.96 1.18
C LEU A 193 -4.98 9.80 1.59
N LYS A 194 -4.25 9.30 2.59
CA LYS A 194 -3.03 9.92 3.07
C LYS A 194 -1.87 9.56 2.15
N ASP A 195 -1.18 10.57 1.65
CA ASP A 195 0.00 10.38 0.80
C ASP A 195 1.13 9.68 1.57
N LYS A 196 1.81 8.77 0.88
CA LYS A 196 2.88 7.93 1.43
C LYS A 196 3.98 7.74 0.39
N PRO A 197 5.26 7.73 0.79
CA PRO A 197 6.36 7.54 -0.14
C PRO A 197 6.41 6.11 -0.72
N PRO A 198 7.16 5.89 -1.83
CA PRO A 198 7.45 4.57 -2.39
C PRO A 198 7.97 3.58 -1.35
N SER A 199 7.23 2.48 -1.19
CA SER A 199 7.54 1.42 -0.25
C SER A 199 7.26 0.05 -0.84
N ASP A 200 7.92 -0.98 -0.31
CA ASP A 200 7.65 -2.38 -0.67
C ASP A 200 6.36 -2.88 0.03
N PHE A 201 5.94 -2.19 1.09
CA PHE A 201 4.67 -2.42 1.80
C PHE A 201 3.95 -1.09 2.07
N LEU A 202 2.67 -1.02 1.70
CA LEU A 202 1.82 0.15 1.87
C LEU A 202 0.51 -0.22 2.56
N LEU A 203 0.32 0.32 3.76
CA LEU A 203 -1.00 0.35 4.41
C LEU A 203 -1.76 1.59 3.94
N VAL A 204 -2.92 1.42 3.31
CA VAL A 204 -3.72 2.53 2.79
C VAL A 204 -4.49 3.19 3.95
N GLU A 205 -4.09 4.39 4.33
CA GLU A 205 -4.74 5.16 5.39
C GLU A 205 -5.50 6.35 4.79
N MET A 206 -6.49 6.86 5.53
CA MET A 206 -7.23 8.06 5.18
C MET A 206 -7.13 9.12 6.27
N ASP A 207 -7.22 10.38 5.86
CA ASP A 207 -7.43 11.52 6.74
C ASP A 207 -8.86 12.07 6.53
N GLU A 208 -9.43 12.64 7.60
CA GLU A 208 -10.77 13.23 7.57
C GLU A 208 -10.70 14.74 7.85
N VAL A 209 -11.45 15.52 7.07
CA VAL A 209 -11.63 16.95 7.31
C VAL A 209 -13.12 17.26 7.46
N LYS A 210 -13.51 17.67 8.67
CA LYS A 210 -14.87 18.15 8.97
C LYS A 210 -14.97 19.64 8.68
N LYS A 211 -15.82 20.01 7.73
CA LYS A 211 -16.19 21.40 7.39
C LYS A 211 -17.59 21.68 7.89
N THR A 212 -17.73 22.61 8.84
CA THR A 212 -19.05 23.12 9.24
C THR A 212 -19.59 24.05 8.15
N ASP A 213 -20.83 23.84 7.71
CA ASP A 213 -21.45 24.74 6.75
C ASP A 213 -21.76 26.08 7.45
N ARG A 214 -20.90 27.07 7.20
CA ARG A 214 -21.06 28.44 7.70
C ARG A 214 -21.91 29.30 6.76
N ARG A 215 -22.79 28.70 5.95
CA ARG A 215 -23.76 29.48 5.18
C ARG A 215 -24.53 30.39 6.13
N ARG A 216 -24.36 31.70 5.92
CA ARG A 216 -25.27 32.70 6.49
C ARG A 216 -26.66 32.26 6.06
N LEU A 217 -27.52 31.94 7.02
CA LEU A 217 -28.96 31.81 6.79
C LEU A 217 -29.41 33.16 6.21
N ARG A 218 -29.40 33.28 4.88
CA ARG A 218 -30.03 34.42 4.21
C ARG A 218 -31.51 34.26 4.48
N GLY A 219 -32.07 35.25 5.16
CA GLY A 219 -33.48 35.28 5.54
C GLY A 219 -34.39 34.98 4.35
N CYS A 220 -35.52 34.34 4.67
CA CYS A 220 -36.58 33.96 3.75
C CYS A 220 -36.95 35.08 2.76
N PRO A 221 -37.35 34.74 1.52
CA PRO A 221 -38.05 35.68 0.65
C PRO A 221 -39.42 36.03 1.24
N GLU A 222 -39.83 37.29 0.99
CA GLU A 222 -41.04 37.98 1.50
C GLU A 222 -42.36 37.27 1.19
#